data_AF-A0A432H4V7-F1
#
_entry.id   AF-A0A432H4V7-F1
#
_cell.length_a   1.000
_cell.length_b   1.000
_cell.length_c   1.000
_cell.angle_alpha   90.00
_cell.angle_beta   90.00
_cell.angle_gamma   90.00
#
_symmetry.space_group_name_H-M   'P 1'
#
loop_
_entity.id
_entity.type
_entity.pdbx_description
1 polymer ?
#
loop_
_entity_poly.entity_id
_entity_poly.type
_entity_poly.pdbx_seq_one_letter_code
_entity_poly.pdbx_strand_id
1 'polypeptide(L)'
;LEKGAYDPVSLDERFEVMKRHLNLSLEVFGERQGIFRMRKHLAWYVRGMPLNSEFRRRVNEIHLPGELFREMDNYHDMLKARSEK
;
A
#
# COMPACT_ATOMS: atom_id res chain seq x y z
N LEU A 1 4.92 -23.71 23.29
CA LEU A 1 4.78 -23.07 21.97
C LEU A 1 6.14 -22.46 21.64
N GLU A 2 6.88 -23.12 20.76
CA GLU A 2 8.15 -22.59 20.24
C GLU A 2 7.91 -21.18 19.69
N LYS A 3 8.80 -20.25 20.04
CA LYS A 3 8.83 -18.90 19.45
C LYS A 3 9.18 -19.08 17.98
N GLY A 4 8.16 -19.21 17.12
CA GLY A 4 8.36 -19.25 15.67
C GLY A 4 9.09 -17.99 15.24
N ALA A 5 10.33 -18.15 14.80
CA ALA A 5 11.09 -17.07 14.19
C ALA A 5 10.38 -16.70 12.89
N TYR A 6 9.83 -15.48 12.83
CA TYR A 6 9.26 -14.92 11.61
C TYR A 6 10.21 -13.85 11.11
N ASP A 7 10.67 -14.00 9.88
CA ASP A 7 11.45 -12.96 9.22
C ASP A 7 10.54 -11.76 8.93
N PRO A 8 10.96 -10.54 9.28
CA PRO A 8 10.17 -9.36 8.98
C PRO A 8 10.05 -9.18 7.46
N VAL A 9 8.81 -9.07 6.97
CA VAL A 9 8.53 -8.76 5.56
C VAL A 9 9.29 -7.50 5.15
N SER A 10 10.03 -7.58 4.06
CA SER A 10 10.75 -6.43 3.52
C SER A 10 9.79 -5.33 3.06
N LEU A 11 10.31 -4.11 2.90
CA LEU A 11 9.53 -2.99 2.38
C LEU A 11 9.02 -3.29 0.96
N ASP A 12 9.89 -3.84 0.11
CA ASP A 12 9.59 -4.22 -1.27
C ASP A 12 8.43 -5.24 -1.33
N GLU A 13 8.57 -6.37 -0.64
CA GLU A 13 7.55 -7.43 -0.63
C GLU A 13 6.21 -6.92 -0.11
N ARG A 14 6.22 -6.05 0.90
CA ARG A 14 4.99 -5.44 1.42
C ARG A 14 4.27 -4.62 0.35
N PHE A 15 4.99 -3.81 -0.42
CA PHE A 15 4.39 -2.99 -1.48
C PHE A 15 3.97 -3.82 -2.69
N GLU A 16 4.71 -4.88 -3.03
CA GLU A 16 4.29 -5.84 -4.06
C GLU A 16 2.97 -6.52 -3.69
N VAL A 17 2.85 -7.03 -2.46
CA VAL A 17 1.61 -7.65 -1.97
C VAL A 17 0.46 -6.63 -1.93
N MET A 18 0.74 -5.39 -1.52
CA MET A 18 -0.24 -4.32 -1.51
C MET A 18 -0.78 -4.01 -2.93
N LYS A 19 0.10 -3.92 -3.93
CA LYS A 19 -0.26 -3.71 -5.35
C LYS A 19 -1.05 -4.89 -5.90
N ARG A 20 -0.63 -6.12 -5.59
CA ARG A 20 -1.35 -7.34 -5.98
C ARG A 20 -2.77 -7.37 -5.41
N HIS A 21 -2.94 -6.99 -4.14
CA HIS A 21 -4.26 -6.92 -3.51
C HIS A 21 -5.16 -5.87 -4.20
N LEU A 22 -4.61 -4.71 -4.56
CA LEU A 22 -5.36 -3.72 -5.35
C LEU A 22 -5.80 -4.33 -6.68
N ASN A 23 -4.90 -4.95 -7.44
CA ASN A 23 -5.23 -5.56 -8.73
C ASN A 23 -6.37 -6.60 -8.61
N LEU A 24 -6.28 -7.51 -7.64
CA LEU A 24 -7.33 -8.51 -7.38
C LEU A 24 -8.67 -7.85 -7.01
N SER A 25 -8.65 -6.77 -6.23
CA SER A 25 -9.85 -6.03 -5.88
C SER A 25 -10.51 -5.40 -7.10
N LEU A 26 -9.72 -4.86 -8.04
CA LEU A 26 -10.22 -4.31 -9.30
C LEU A 26 -10.81 -5.39 -10.21
N GLU A 27 -10.17 -6.55 -10.30
CA GLU A 27 -10.65 -7.70 -11.08
C GLU A 27 -11.99 -8.22 -10.56
N VAL A 28 -12.14 -8.34 -9.23
CA VAL A 28 -13.34 -8.94 -8.62
C VAL A 28 -14.50 -7.95 -8.52
N PHE A 29 -14.24 -6.69 -8.19
CA PHE A 29 -15.29 -5.71 -7.88
C PHE A 29 -15.46 -4.62 -8.94
N GLY A 30 -14.60 -4.57 -9.96
CA GLY A 30 -14.50 -3.46 -10.90
C GLY A 30 -13.79 -2.25 -10.30
N GLU A 31 -13.47 -1.26 -11.14
CA GLU A 31 -12.58 -0.16 -10.75
C GLU A 31 -13.08 0.66 -9.55
N ARG A 32 -14.30 1.23 -9.67
CA ARG A 32 -14.86 2.11 -8.65
C ARG A 32 -14.98 1.43 -7.28
N GLN A 33 -15.61 0.25 -7.25
CA GLN A 33 -15.84 -0.47 -6.00
C GLN A 33 -14.55 -1.09 -5.47
N GLY A 34 -13.66 -1.56 -6.35
CA GLY A 34 -12.36 -2.09 -6.01
C GLY A 34 -11.49 -1.07 -5.29
N ILE A 35 -11.42 0.17 -5.79
CA ILE A 35 -10.72 1.28 -5.15
C ILE A 35 -11.32 1.60 -3.78
N PHE A 36 -12.63 1.79 -3.69
CA PHE A 36 -13.28 2.15 -2.42
C PHE A 36 -13.05 1.09 -1.33
N ARG A 37 -13.10 -0.19 -1.69
CA ARG A 37 -12.79 -1.29 -0.77
C ARG A 37 -11.34 -1.24 -0.31
N MET A 38 -10.41 -0.92 -1.20
CA MET A 38 -8.97 -0.92 -0.91
C MET A 38 -8.50 0.20 0.02
N ARG A 39 -9.19 1.35 0.10
CA ARG A 39 -8.74 2.51 0.91
C ARG A 39 -8.38 2.15 2.36
N LYS A 40 -9.21 1.35 3.03
CA LYS A 40 -8.92 0.91 4.41
C LYS A 40 -7.74 -0.06 4.49
N HIS A 41 -7.59 -0.94 3.50
CA HIS A 41 -6.52 -1.92 3.45
C HIS A 41 -5.18 -1.22 3.23
N LEU A 42 -5.13 -0.25 2.30
CA LEU A 42 -3.95 0.58 2.05
C LEU A 42 -3.49 1.32 3.32
N ALA A 43 -4.43 1.88 4.09
CA ALA A 43 -4.12 2.50 5.37
C ALA A 43 -3.52 1.52 6.41
N TRP A 44 -3.88 0.24 6.37
CA TRP A 44 -3.31 -0.78 7.25
C TRP A 44 -1.91 -1.20 6.81
N TYR A 45 -1.65 -1.32 5.50
CA TYR A 45 -0.32 -1.67 4.99
C TYR A 45 0.76 -0.68 5.43
N VAL A 46 0.44 0.62 5.44
CA VAL A 46 1.40 1.68 5.74
C VAL A 46 1.41 2.11 7.21
N ARG A 47 0.66 1.44 8.08
CA ARG A 47 0.56 1.82 9.49
C ARG A 47 1.94 1.75 10.16
N GLY A 48 2.33 2.85 10.83
CA GLY A 48 3.61 2.97 11.52
C GLY A 48 4.77 3.38 10.62
N MET A 49 4.57 3.54 9.31
CA MET A 49 5.59 4.06 8.41
C MET A 49 5.67 5.60 8.46
N PRO A 50 6.84 6.18 8.16
CA PRO A 50 7.01 7.63 8.01
C PRO A 50 5.98 8.23 7.04
N LEU A 51 5.40 9.38 7.38
CA LEU A 51 4.49 10.15 6.52
C LEU A 51 3.22 9.40 6.07
N ASN A 52 2.83 8.33 6.76
CA ASN A 52 1.63 7.55 6.40
C ASN A 52 0.32 8.38 6.42
N SER A 53 0.25 9.47 7.20
CA SER A 53 -0.92 10.35 7.25
C SER A 53 -1.16 11.05 5.91
N GLU A 54 -0.11 11.52 5.24
CA GLU A 54 -0.21 12.18 3.95
C GLU A 54 -0.60 11.18 2.85
N PHE A 55 0.05 10.01 2.82
CA PHE A 55 -0.31 8.93 1.90
C PHE A 55 -1.80 8.55 2.05
N ARG A 56 -2.28 8.37 3.29
CA ARG A 56 -3.69 8.05 3.57
C ARG A 56 -4.65 9.15 3.09
N ARG A 57 -4.26 10.43 3.20
CA ARG A 57 -5.06 11.55 2.68
C ARG A 57 -5.17 11.46 1.16
N ARG A 58 -4.03 11.32 0.46
CA ARG A 58 -3.97 11.23 -1.01
C ARG A 58 -4.76 10.03 -1.55
N VAL A 59 -4.58 8.85 -0.97
CA VAL A 59 -5.33 7.63 -1.35
C VAL A 59 -6.85 7.80 -1.23
N ASN A 60 -7.35 8.60 -0.29
CA ASN A 60 -8.78 8.86 -0.14
C ASN A 60 -9.35 9.81 -1.22
N GLU A 61 -8.50 10.60 -1.87
CA GLU A 61 -8.86 11.55 -2.93
C GLU A 61 -8.75 10.93 -4.33
N ILE A 62 -8.03 9.81 -4.48
CA ILE A 62 -7.84 9.13 -5.76
C ILE A 62 -9.06 8.27 -6.14
N HIS A 63 -9.43 8.32 -7.42
CA HIS A 63 -10.56 7.59 -8.01
C HIS A 63 -10.18 6.75 -9.23
N LEU A 64 -8.94 6.84 -9.72
CA LEU A 64 -8.44 6.07 -10.85
C LEU A 64 -7.42 5.03 -10.40
N PRO A 65 -7.49 3.77 -10.89
CA PRO A 65 -6.56 2.73 -10.49
C PRO A 65 -5.09 3.11 -10.74
N GLY A 66 -4.80 3.64 -11.92
CA GLY A 66 -3.43 4.00 -12.30
C GLY A 66 -2.80 5.09 -11.43
N GLU A 67 -3.59 6.06 -10.97
CA GLU A 67 -3.14 7.08 -10.01
C GLU A 67 -2.85 6.47 -8.65
N LEU A 68 -3.65 5.48 -8.24
CA LEU A 68 -3.48 4.80 -6.97
C LEU A 68 -2.20 3.96 -6.95
N PHE A 69 -1.93 3.20 -8.02
CA PHE A 69 -0.67 2.48 -8.19
C PHE A 69 0.54 3.43 -8.18
N ARG A 70 0.45 4.56 -8.89
CA ARG A 70 1.52 5.56 -8.92
C ARG A 70 1.77 6.18 -7.55
N GLU A 71 0.73 6.48 -6.78
CA GLU A 71 0.88 6.99 -5.42
C GLU A 71 1.54 5.96 -4.49
N MET A 72 1.24 4.67 -4.67
CA MET A 72 1.91 3.59 -3.95
C MET A 72 3.40 3.51 -4.30
N ASP A 73 3.77 3.63 -5.58
CA ASP A 73 5.17 3.64 -6.02
C ASP A 73 5.92 4.89 -5.52
N ASN A 74 5.32 6.08 -5.65
CA ASN A 74 5.90 7.32 -5.13
C ASN A 74 6.20 7.24 -3.63
N TYR A 75 5.25 6.69 -2.85
CA TYR A 75 5.41 6.54 -1.42
C TYR A 75 6.49 5.51 -1.07
N HIS A 76 6.57 4.42 -1.84
CA HIS A 76 7.61 3.41 -1.70
C HIS A 76 9.02 3.98 -1.93
N ASP A 77 9.21 4.70 -3.03
CA ASP A 77 10.50 5.31 -3.39
C ASP A 77 10.92 6.36 -2.36
N MET A 78 9.96 7.14 -1.86
CA MET A 78 10.19 8.09 -0.78
C MET A 78 10.64 7.39 0.51
N LEU A 79 10.07 6.23 0.86
CA LEU A 79 10.49 5.47 2.03
C LEU A 79 11.91 4.89 1.85
N LYS A 80 12.24 4.39 0.67
CA LYS A 80 13.59 3.91 0.35
C LYS A 80 14.64 5.01 0.46
N ALA A 81 14.40 6.16 -0.18
CA ALA A 81 15.31 7.31 -0.13
C ALA A 81 15.53 7.86 1.29
N ARG A 82 14.61 7.58 2.22
CA ARG A 82 14.75 7.91 3.65
C ARG A 82 15.49 6.86 4.45
N SER A 83 15.44 5.59 4.05
CA SER A 83 16.18 4.50 4.71
C SER A 83 17.67 4.51 4.36
N GLU A 84 18.03 5.13 3.24
CA GLU A 84 19.42 5.26 2.76
C GLU A 84 20.14 6.49 3.32
N LYS A 85 19.46 7.32 4.13
CA LYS A 85 20.00 8.50 4.81
C LYS A 85 20.15 8.25 6.30
#